data_AF-A0A1J6JN35-F1
#
_entry.id   AF-A0A1J6JN35-F1
#
_cell.length_a   1.000
_cell.length_b   1.000
_cell.length_c   1.000
_cell.angle_alpha   90.00
_cell.angle_beta   90.00
_cell.angle_gamma   90.00
#
_symmetry.space_group_name_H-M   'P 1'
#
loop_
_entity.id
_entity.type
_entity.pdbx_description
1 polymer ?
#
loop_
_entity_poly.entity_id
_entity_poly.type
_entity_poly.pdbx_seq_one_letter_code
_entity_poly.pdbx_strand_id
1 'polypeptide(L)'
;IDEDILQEVVKRGFDRNSLVASLCNRVQNEGTVAYYLLLDNRFRASSGYMGAEFQETMEYGYHQINSSEAVASPVGQHLPGIMDFQQVGARQFPVERKWALGLQSRAHPREIMTEVLKALQGLNVRWKKIGPYNMKCQWVPGVPGHHEGMSNNSIHNPFFGDDSTIIENGGVTIPYAVKFEVQLYKTREEKYLLDLQRVQGPQFLFLDLCAAFLAQLRVL
;
A
#
# COMPACT_ATOMS: atom_id res chain seq x y z
N ILE A 1 -17.10 11.79 25.63
CA ILE A 1 -15.72 12.28 25.86
C ILE A 1 -15.05 11.26 26.76
N ASP A 2 -14.01 10.58 26.30
CA ASP A 2 -13.11 9.74 27.11
C ASP A 2 -12.37 10.62 28.14
N GLU A 3 -12.57 10.32 29.43
CA GLU A 3 -12.01 11.10 30.55
C GLU A 3 -10.50 10.87 30.72
N ASP A 4 -9.96 9.69 30.38
CA ASP A 4 -8.52 9.42 30.52
C ASP A 4 -7.74 10.31 29.55
N ILE A 5 -8.21 10.36 28.29
CA ILE A 5 -7.62 11.21 27.25
C ILE A 5 -7.81 12.69 27.62
N LEU A 6 -8.97 13.06 28.17
CA LEU A 6 -9.21 14.43 28.60
C LEU A 6 -8.22 14.86 29.69
N GLN A 7 -7.97 14.03 30.69
CA GLN A 7 -6.99 14.30 31.75
C GLN A 7 -5.57 14.38 31.19
N GLU A 8 -5.22 13.55 30.21
CA GLU A 8 -3.92 13.63 29.56
C GLU A 8 -3.70 14.95 28.80
N VAL A 9 -4.73 15.45 28.10
CA VAL A 9 -4.68 16.76 27.45
C VAL A 9 -4.58 17.88 28.50
N VAL A 10 -5.36 17.82 29.57
CA VAL A 10 -5.31 18.81 30.66
C VAL A 10 -3.94 18.85 31.33
N LYS A 11 -3.32 17.68 31.56
CA LYS A 11 -1.95 17.57 32.09
C LYS A 11 -0.90 18.25 31.20
N ARG A 12 -1.16 18.38 29.90
CA ARG A 12 -0.30 19.07 28.93
C ARG A 12 -0.53 20.58 28.89
N GLY A 13 -1.38 21.13 29.77
CA GLY A 13 -1.54 22.57 29.98
C GLY A 13 -2.83 23.17 29.41
N PHE A 14 -3.75 22.35 28.89
CA PHE A 14 -5.04 22.82 28.39
C PHE A 14 -6.07 22.97 29.52
N ASP A 15 -6.88 24.04 29.50
CA ASP A 15 -7.97 24.22 30.45
C ASP A 15 -9.10 23.21 30.21
N ARG A 16 -9.53 22.52 31.28
CA ARG A 16 -10.55 21.45 31.19
C ARG A 16 -11.89 21.98 30.72
N ASN A 17 -12.33 23.13 31.24
CA ASN A 17 -13.68 23.65 30.97
C ASN A 17 -13.79 24.15 29.53
N SER A 18 -12.76 24.88 29.07
CA SER A 18 -12.62 25.32 27.69
C SER A 18 -12.54 24.15 26.71
N LEU A 19 -11.78 23.09 27.05
CA LEU A 19 -11.65 21.91 26.21
C LEU A 19 -12.97 21.13 26.11
N VAL A 20 -13.66 20.90 27.23
CA VAL A 20 -14.97 20.24 27.23
C VAL A 20 -16.00 21.03 26.42
N ALA A 21 -16.06 22.35 26.59
CA ALA A 21 -16.95 23.20 25.80
C ALA A 21 -16.60 23.12 24.30
N SER A 22 -15.31 23.12 23.95
CA SER A 22 -14.84 23.02 22.57
C SER A 22 -15.20 21.67 21.94
N LEU A 23 -15.05 20.57 22.68
CA LEU A 23 -15.42 19.22 22.24
C LEU A 23 -16.93 19.08 22.04
N CYS A 24 -17.74 19.61 22.96
CA CYS A 24 -19.20 19.60 22.85
C CYS A 24 -19.70 20.42 21.64
N ASN A 25 -19.07 21.56 21.38
CA ASN A 25 -19.44 22.46 20.28
C ASN A 25 -18.75 22.13 18.95
N ARG A 26 -17.94 21.05 18.90
CA ARG A 26 -17.15 20.62 17.71
C ARG A 26 -16.27 21.74 17.12
N VAL A 27 -15.74 22.60 17.98
CA VAL A 27 -14.84 23.68 17.59
C VAL A 27 -13.47 23.09 17.27
N GLN A 28 -12.89 23.42 16.11
CA GLN A 28 -11.52 23.03 15.79
C GLN A 28 -10.53 24.03 16.39
N ASN A 29 -9.83 23.59 17.42
CA ASN A 29 -8.75 24.33 18.08
C ASN A 29 -7.66 23.37 18.57
N GLU A 30 -6.54 23.93 19.03
CA GLU A 30 -5.37 23.16 19.48
C GLU A 30 -5.72 22.09 20.53
N GLY A 31 -6.64 22.40 21.46
CA GLY A 31 -7.06 21.47 22.50
C GLY A 31 -7.86 20.28 21.95
N THR A 32 -8.83 20.53 21.06
CA THR A 32 -9.59 19.45 20.41
C THR A 32 -8.70 18.60 19.48
N VAL A 33 -7.73 19.21 18.80
CA VAL A 33 -6.75 18.47 17.98
C VAL A 33 -5.89 17.59 18.87
N ALA A 34 -5.36 18.11 19.98
CA ALA A 34 -4.59 17.32 20.95
C ALA A 34 -5.39 16.14 21.51
N TYR A 35 -6.67 16.37 21.84
CA TYR A 35 -7.58 15.34 22.30
C TYR A 35 -7.76 14.22 21.27
N TYR A 36 -8.11 14.54 20.03
CA TYR A 36 -8.34 13.54 18.99
C TYR A 36 -7.05 12.81 18.57
N LEU A 37 -5.89 13.48 18.61
CA LEU A 37 -4.59 12.83 18.35
C LEU A 37 -4.24 11.78 19.43
N LEU A 38 -4.44 12.10 20.71
CA LEU A 38 -4.22 11.15 21.80
C LEU A 38 -5.23 10.00 21.76
N LEU A 39 -6.48 10.31 21.41
CA LEU A 39 -7.52 9.31 21.20
C LEU A 39 -7.14 8.33 20.08
N ASP A 40 -6.76 8.83 18.89
CA ASP A 40 -6.33 7.97 17.76
C ASP A 40 -5.10 7.14 18.12
N ASN A 41 -4.14 7.70 18.86
CA ASN A 41 -2.93 6.97 19.28
C ASN A 41 -3.25 5.79 20.22
N ARG A 42 -4.15 6.00 21.20
CA ARG A 42 -4.62 4.93 22.10
C ARG A 42 -5.26 3.79 21.31
N PHE A 43 -6.08 4.12 20.31
CA PHE A 43 -6.72 3.10 19.47
C PHE A 43 -5.75 2.44 18.49
N ARG A 44 -4.74 3.14 17.95
CA ARG A 44 -3.69 2.52 17.12
C ARG A 44 -2.78 1.56 17.90
N ALA A 45 -2.49 1.85 19.17
CA ALA A 45 -1.64 1.00 20.01
C ALA A 45 -2.38 -0.27 20.49
N SER A 46 -3.71 -0.21 20.63
CA SER A 46 -4.54 -1.33 21.08
C SER A 46 -5.29 -2.05 19.96
N SER A 47 -5.41 -1.45 18.78
CA SER A 47 -6.12 -2.00 17.62
C SER A 47 -5.22 -1.89 16.40
N GLY A 48 -4.57 -3.00 16.06
CA GLY A 48 -4.09 -3.23 14.70
C GLY A 48 -5.26 -3.01 13.76
N TYR A 49 -5.05 -2.10 12.81
CA TYR A 49 -5.99 -1.69 11.77
C TYR A 49 -6.79 -2.91 11.23
N MET A 50 -8.11 -2.89 11.44
CA MET A 50 -9.06 -3.99 11.17
C MET A 50 -8.94 -5.21 12.11
N GLY A 51 -9.69 -5.17 13.21
CA GLY A 51 -10.27 -6.36 13.83
C GLY A 51 -11.32 -7.02 12.92
N ALA A 52 -10.90 -7.50 11.75
CA ALA A 52 -11.42 -8.77 11.29
C ALA A 52 -10.49 -9.78 11.95
N GLU A 53 -10.94 -10.39 13.05
CA GLU A 53 -10.24 -11.49 13.68
C GLU A 53 -10.10 -12.59 12.63
N PHE A 54 -8.95 -12.62 11.95
CA PHE A 54 -8.65 -13.66 10.97
C PHE A 54 -8.32 -14.90 11.78
N GLN A 55 -9.37 -15.67 12.10
CA GLN A 55 -9.23 -17.01 12.65
C GLN A 55 -8.69 -17.89 11.52
N GLU A 56 -7.38 -17.82 11.29
CA GLU A 56 -6.67 -18.85 10.55
C GLU A 56 -6.91 -20.15 11.32
N THR A 57 -7.82 -20.96 10.79
CA THR A 57 -8.12 -22.28 11.35
C THR A 57 -6.86 -23.09 11.14
N MET A 58 -5.96 -23.06 12.13
CA MET A 58 -4.89 -24.03 12.20
C MET A 58 -5.57 -25.39 12.37
N GLU A 59 -5.67 -26.12 11.27
CA GLU A 59 -5.84 -27.57 11.25
C GLU A 59 -4.68 -28.18 12.03
N TYR A 60 -4.84 -28.24 13.34
CA TYR A 60 -4.04 -29.10 14.20
C TYR A 60 -4.62 -30.51 14.10
N GLY A 61 -3.82 -31.41 13.52
CA GLY A 61 -3.78 -32.80 13.97
C GLY A 61 -4.09 -33.84 12.90
N TYR A 62 -3.05 -34.28 12.20
CA TYR A 62 -3.04 -35.63 11.66
C TYR A 62 -2.41 -36.60 12.68
N HIS A 63 -3.18 -37.66 12.96
CA HIS A 63 -2.83 -38.97 13.51
C HIS A 63 -2.71 -39.15 15.04
N GLN A 64 -3.78 -39.68 15.66
CA GLN A 64 -3.62 -40.77 16.63
C GLN A 64 -4.84 -41.71 16.68
N ILE A 65 -4.70 -42.84 15.97
CA ILE A 65 -5.11 -44.21 16.33
C ILE A 65 -6.60 -44.46 16.66
N ASN A 66 -7.28 -45.14 15.73
CA ASN A 66 -8.46 -45.97 15.99
C ASN A 66 -8.14 -47.03 17.05
N SER A 67 -9.01 -47.16 18.06
CA SER A 67 -9.29 -48.43 18.73
C SER A 67 -10.68 -48.44 19.38
N SER A 68 -11.52 -49.35 18.86
CA SER A 68 -12.58 -50.14 19.52
C SER A 68 -13.96 -49.53 19.90
N GLU A 69 -14.99 -50.16 19.29
CA GLU A 69 -16.34 -50.50 19.80
C GLU A 69 -17.40 -49.37 19.94
N ALA A 70 -18.69 -49.49 19.57
CA ALA A 70 -19.51 -50.53 18.95
C ALA A 70 -20.92 -49.95 18.60
N VAL A 71 -21.58 -50.54 17.58
CA VAL A 71 -23.04 -50.65 17.34
C VAL A 71 -23.82 -49.40 16.87
N ALA A 72 -24.11 -49.33 15.56
CA ALA A 72 -25.43 -49.68 14.96
C ALA A 72 -25.57 -49.17 13.50
N SER A 73 -26.02 -50.06 12.61
CA SER A 73 -26.57 -49.81 11.25
C SER A 73 -28.03 -50.31 11.25
N PRO A 74 -28.88 -50.20 10.18
CA PRO A 74 -28.66 -49.80 8.77
C PRO A 74 -29.73 -48.78 8.26
N VAL A 75 -29.66 -48.20 7.05
CA VAL A 75 -30.34 -48.59 5.77
C VAL A 75 -30.21 -47.33 4.86
N GLY A 76 -29.86 -47.34 3.56
CA GLY A 76 -29.53 -48.43 2.64
C GLY A 76 -29.07 -47.95 1.24
N GLN A 77 -28.76 -48.96 0.40
CA GLN A 77 -28.75 -49.04 -1.09
C GLN A 77 -27.60 -48.27 -1.84
N HIS A 78 -26.47 -48.88 -2.27
CA HIS A 78 -26.20 -49.81 -3.42
C HIS A 78 -26.43 -49.13 -4.81
N LEU A 79 -25.53 -48.98 -5.81
CA LEU A 79 -24.20 -49.51 -6.21
C LEU A 79 -23.64 -48.64 -7.40
N PRO A 80 -22.52 -48.98 -8.11
CA PRO A 80 -21.55 -48.02 -8.66
C PRO A 80 -21.45 -48.02 -10.20
N GLY A 81 -20.77 -47.03 -10.77
CA GLY A 81 -20.48 -46.94 -12.22
C GLY A 81 -19.05 -46.52 -12.49
N ILE A 82 -18.24 -47.50 -12.91
CA ILE A 82 -16.88 -47.40 -13.42
C ILE A 82 -16.79 -46.50 -14.66
N MET A 83 -15.79 -45.61 -14.73
CA MET A 83 -14.87 -45.48 -15.88
C MET A 83 -13.64 -44.67 -15.47
N ASP A 84 -12.49 -45.34 -15.50
CA ASP A 84 -11.15 -44.76 -15.51
C ASP A 84 -11.02 -43.71 -16.62
N PHE A 85 -10.55 -42.51 -16.26
CA PHE A 85 -9.82 -41.65 -17.18
C PHE A 85 -8.54 -41.17 -16.51
N GLN A 86 -7.46 -41.83 -16.93
CA GLN A 86 -6.09 -41.33 -17.07
C GLN A 86 -5.85 -39.89 -16.60
N GLN A 87 -5.14 -39.80 -15.47
CA GLN A 87 -3.97 -38.94 -15.25
C GLN A 87 -3.55 -38.08 -16.45
N VAL A 88 -4.04 -36.83 -16.54
CA VAL A 88 -3.25 -35.65 -16.92
C VAL A 88 -3.91 -34.43 -16.29
N GLY A 89 -3.39 -34.00 -15.15
CA GLY A 89 -3.91 -32.85 -14.44
C GLY A 89 -3.17 -32.73 -13.14
N ALA A 90 -1.88 -32.38 -13.22
CA ALA A 90 -1.19 -31.80 -12.08
C ALA A 90 -2.08 -30.67 -11.58
N ARG A 91 -2.80 -30.92 -10.48
CA ARG A 91 -3.46 -29.88 -9.72
C ARG A 91 -2.32 -28.94 -9.33
N GLN A 92 -2.16 -27.86 -10.07
CA GLN A 92 -1.40 -26.71 -9.60
C GLN A 92 -2.12 -26.30 -8.34
N PHE A 93 -1.59 -26.72 -7.19
CA PHE A 93 -1.98 -26.15 -5.91
C PHE A 93 -1.91 -24.63 -6.10
N PRO A 94 -2.94 -23.87 -5.72
CA PRO A 94 -2.86 -22.42 -5.76
C PRO A 94 -1.61 -22.04 -4.96
N VAL A 95 -0.58 -21.55 -5.65
CA VAL A 95 0.58 -20.99 -4.97
C VAL A 95 0.02 -19.81 -4.21
N GLU A 96 -0.06 -19.96 -2.89
CA GLU A 96 -0.54 -18.92 -2.00
C GLU A 96 0.29 -17.66 -2.25
N ARG A 97 -0.35 -16.65 -2.83
CA ARG A 97 0.33 -15.41 -3.20
C ARG A 97 0.45 -14.56 -1.94
N LYS A 98 1.62 -14.60 -1.34
CA LYS A 98 1.96 -13.74 -0.21
C LYS A 98 2.28 -12.35 -0.74
N TRP A 99 1.56 -11.35 -0.22
CA TRP A 99 1.90 -9.95 -0.48
C TRP A 99 3.21 -9.60 0.23
N ALA A 100 4.03 -8.79 -0.43
CA ALA A 100 5.26 -8.24 0.14
C ALA A 100 5.25 -6.72 0.01
N LEU A 101 5.85 -6.04 0.97
CA LEU A 101 6.12 -4.61 0.88
C LEU A 101 7.36 -4.40 0.01
N GLY A 102 7.26 -3.51 -0.96
CA GLY A 102 8.38 -3.05 -1.79
C GLY A 102 9.20 -4.19 -2.43
N LEU A 103 10.49 -3.94 -2.61
CA LEU A 103 11.43 -4.88 -3.21
C LEU A 103 12.63 -5.11 -2.31
N GLN A 104 12.92 -6.37 -2.01
CA GLN A 104 14.07 -6.72 -1.18
C GLN A 104 15.28 -7.08 -2.05
N SER A 105 16.46 -6.62 -1.67
CA SER A 105 17.73 -7.05 -2.27
C SER A 105 18.84 -7.13 -1.23
N ARG A 106 19.81 -8.00 -1.52
CA ARG A 106 21.06 -8.17 -0.75
C ARG A 106 22.23 -7.38 -1.34
N ALA A 107 22.03 -6.72 -2.48
CA ALA A 107 23.08 -5.94 -3.13
C ALA A 107 23.51 -4.74 -2.28
N HIS A 108 24.69 -4.20 -2.57
CA HIS A 108 25.19 -3.03 -1.86
C HIS A 108 24.30 -1.81 -2.15
N PRO A 109 23.97 -0.92 -1.18
CA PRO A 109 23.05 0.21 -1.42
C PRO A 109 23.45 1.10 -2.58
N ARG A 110 24.76 1.26 -2.81
CA ARG A 110 25.27 2.02 -3.95
C ARG A 110 24.85 1.40 -5.29
N GLU A 111 24.88 0.08 -5.40
CA GLU A 111 24.48 -0.66 -6.61
C GLU A 111 22.97 -0.58 -6.81
N ILE A 112 22.20 -0.82 -5.74
CA ILE A 112 20.74 -0.69 -5.76
C ILE A 112 20.33 0.71 -6.25
N MET A 113 20.88 1.75 -5.63
CA MET A 113 20.57 3.13 -6.02
C MET A 113 21.03 3.45 -7.45
N THR A 114 22.10 2.81 -7.94
CA THR A 114 22.54 2.99 -9.33
C THR A 114 21.51 2.41 -10.31
N GLU A 115 20.97 1.22 -10.03
CA GLU A 115 19.92 0.62 -10.86
C GLU A 115 18.60 1.40 -10.77
N VAL A 116 18.24 1.87 -9.58
CA VAL A 116 17.08 2.76 -9.38
C VAL A 116 17.22 4.01 -10.25
N LEU A 117 18.36 4.70 -10.20
CA LEU A 117 18.58 5.92 -10.98
C LEU A 117 18.55 5.66 -12.49
N LYS A 118 19.10 4.53 -12.95
CA LYS A 118 19.01 4.11 -14.36
C LYS A 118 17.56 3.86 -14.79
N ALA A 119 16.77 3.17 -13.97
CA ALA A 119 15.35 2.91 -14.25
C ALA A 119 14.52 4.21 -14.26
N LEU A 120 14.78 5.13 -13.32
CA LEU A 120 14.15 6.44 -13.32
C LEU A 120 14.49 7.24 -14.59
N GLN A 121 15.75 7.20 -15.02
CA GLN A 121 16.20 7.84 -16.26
C GLN A 121 15.52 7.22 -17.49
N GLY A 122 15.47 5.89 -17.57
CA GLY A 122 14.86 5.16 -18.69
C GLY A 122 13.33 5.34 -18.80
N LEU A 123 12.68 5.82 -17.73
CA LEU A 123 11.26 6.16 -17.70
C LEU A 123 10.97 7.66 -17.84
N ASN A 124 12.00 8.49 -18.08
CA ASN A 124 11.90 9.95 -18.11
C ASN A 124 11.27 10.53 -16.84
N VAL A 125 11.49 9.89 -15.69
CA VAL A 125 11.07 10.41 -14.39
C VAL A 125 11.98 11.57 -14.02
N ARG A 126 11.44 12.66 -13.48
CA ARG A 126 12.25 13.71 -12.86
C ARG A 126 12.35 13.44 -11.37
N TRP A 127 13.53 13.56 -10.79
CA TRP A 127 13.71 13.33 -9.35
C TRP A 127 14.56 14.41 -8.69
N LYS A 128 14.34 14.58 -7.39
CA LYS A 128 15.19 15.38 -6.49
C LYS A 128 15.58 14.57 -5.27
N LYS A 129 16.85 14.65 -4.88
CA LYS A 129 17.37 14.02 -3.67
C LYS A 129 16.94 14.83 -2.45
N ILE A 130 16.31 14.16 -1.48
CA ILE A 130 15.96 14.75 -0.18
C ILE A 130 16.91 14.24 0.92
N GLY A 131 17.39 13.00 0.79
CA GLY A 131 18.34 12.38 1.72
C GLY A 131 19.25 11.37 1.01
N PRO A 132 20.20 10.73 1.72
CA PRO A 132 21.15 9.79 1.13
C PRO A 132 20.50 8.67 0.30
N TYR A 133 19.33 8.20 0.74
CA TYR A 133 18.55 7.15 0.11
C TYR A 133 17.05 7.50 -0.03
N ASN A 134 16.75 8.80 -0.06
CA ASN A 134 15.39 9.32 -0.19
C ASN A 134 15.31 10.27 -1.39
N MET A 135 14.36 10.03 -2.29
CA MET A 135 14.14 10.87 -3.46
C MET A 135 12.66 11.12 -3.68
N LYS A 136 12.31 12.37 -4.02
CA LYS A 136 10.98 12.71 -4.53
C LYS A 136 11.02 12.74 -6.04
N CYS A 137 10.05 12.04 -6.63
CA CYS A 137 9.96 11.79 -8.05
C CYS A 137 8.67 12.39 -8.61
N GLN A 138 8.73 12.84 -9.85
CA GLN A 138 7.60 13.30 -10.63
C GLN A 138 7.70 12.66 -12.01
N TRP A 139 6.67 11.90 -12.35
CA TRP A 139 6.50 11.30 -13.66
C TRP A 139 5.32 11.96 -14.37
N VAL A 140 5.51 12.23 -15.66
CA VAL A 140 4.45 12.66 -16.56
C VAL A 140 4.49 11.66 -17.70
N PRO A 141 3.44 10.86 -17.93
CA PRO A 141 3.37 9.99 -19.08
C PRO A 141 3.69 10.80 -20.34
N GLY A 142 4.69 10.37 -21.10
CA GLY A 142 4.98 11.02 -22.37
C GLY A 142 3.74 10.92 -23.24
N VAL A 143 3.23 12.03 -23.74
CA VAL A 143 2.28 12.00 -24.86
C VAL A 143 3.05 11.30 -26.00
N PRO A 144 2.56 10.16 -26.53
CA PRO A 144 3.24 9.51 -27.64
C PRO A 144 3.21 10.49 -28.82
N GLY A 145 4.35 11.10 -29.16
CA GLY A 145 4.44 12.07 -30.26
C GLY A 145 5.47 13.20 -30.14
N HIS A 146 6.36 13.22 -29.14
CA HIS A 146 7.38 14.27 -29.03
C HIS A 146 8.77 13.71 -28.69
N HIS A 147 9.34 12.94 -29.61
CA HIS A 147 10.79 12.88 -29.76
C HIS A 147 11.13 13.42 -31.16
N GLU A 148 12.08 14.37 -31.17
CA GLU A 148 12.78 14.94 -32.33
C GLU A 148 12.04 15.97 -33.22
N GLY A 149 12.16 17.23 -32.80
CA GLY A 149 12.41 18.34 -33.72
C GLY A 149 11.24 18.86 -34.54
N MET A 150 10.48 19.83 -34.01
CA MET A 150 10.19 21.08 -34.74
C MET A 150 9.52 22.09 -33.82
N SER A 151 9.89 23.34 -34.05
CA SER A 151 9.30 24.56 -33.51
C SER A 151 7.81 24.73 -33.88
N ASN A 152 7.12 25.44 -32.97
CA ASN A 152 5.90 26.26 -33.12
C ASN A 152 4.52 25.66 -32.79
N ASN A 153 3.89 26.34 -31.83
CA ASN A 153 2.47 26.58 -31.58
C ASN A 153 1.46 25.69 -32.34
N SER A 154 0.71 24.88 -31.58
CA SER A 154 -0.74 24.84 -31.78
C SER A 154 -1.44 24.38 -30.50
N ILE A 155 -2.36 25.23 -30.07
CA ILE A 155 -3.46 24.91 -29.15
C ILE A 155 -4.21 23.73 -29.77
N HIS A 156 -4.29 22.58 -29.09
CA HIS A 156 -5.39 21.65 -29.29
C HIS A 156 -5.60 20.78 -28.04
N ASN A 157 -6.72 21.04 -27.40
CA ASN A 157 -7.32 20.33 -26.29
C ASN A 157 -7.77 18.92 -26.74
N PRO A 158 -7.64 17.88 -25.91
CA PRO A 158 -8.60 16.78 -25.92
C PRO A 158 -9.44 16.85 -24.65
N PHE A 159 -10.65 17.36 -24.84
CA PHE A 159 -11.83 17.10 -24.01
C PHE A 159 -11.93 15.59 -23.71
N PHE A 160 -12.04 15.19 -22.45
CA PHE A 160 -13.06 14.26 -21.92
C PHE A 160 -12.84 14.05 -20.42
N GLY A 161 -13.87 14.38 -19.62
CA GLY A 161 -13.97 14.01 -18.19
C GLY A 161 -14.05 15.19 -17.24
N ASP A 162 -15.20 15.86 -17.23
CA ASP A 162 -15.62 16.84 -16.23
C ASP A 162 -15.80 16.17 -14.86
N ASP A 163 -15.08 16.66 -13.85
CA ASP A 163 -15.58 16.81 -12.48
C ASP A 163 -14.72 17.85 -11.78
N SER A 164 -15.25 19.07 -11.76
CA SER A 164 -14.61 20.27 -11.22
C SER A 164 -14.90 20.44 -9.72
N THR A 165 -13.84 20.51 -8.91
CA THR A 165 -13.83 21.25 -7.62
C THR A 165 -12.56 22.10 -7.47
N ILE A 166 -12.56 23.31 -8.07
CA ILE A 166 -12.47 24.65 -7.40
C ILE A 166 -11.88 24.58 -5.95
N ILE A 167 -10.75 25.17 -5.48
CA ILE A 167 -9.81 26.26 -5.90
C ILE A 167 -8.42 26.05 -5.19
N GLU A 168 -7.37 26.66 -5.76
CA GLU A 168 -6.27 27.39 -5.06
C GLU A 168 -5.06 26.62 -4.46
N ASN A 169 -4.03 26.39 -5.28
CA ASN A 169 -2.69 26.94 -5.02
C ASN A 169 -1.80 26.82 -6.27
N GLY A 170 -1.00 27.86 -6.54
CA GLY A 170 -0.28 28.07 -7.80
C GLY A 170 0.75 27.02 -8.20
N GLY A 171 0.30 25.94 -8.82
CA GLY A 171 1.10 25.05 -9.64
C GLY A 171 0.22 24.38 -10.66
N VAL A 172 0.59 24.44 -11.94
CA VAL A 172 -0.13 23.75 -13.02
C VAL A 172 -0.14 22.25 -12.70
N THR A 173 -1.25 21.76 -12.12
CA THR A 173 -1.49 20.35 -11.87
C THR A 173 -1.77 19.72 -13.21
N ILE A 174 -0.74 19.12 -13.81
CA ILE A 174 -0.91 18.28 -14.99
C ILE A 174 -1.79 17.09 -14.53
N PRO A 175 -3.00 16.90 -15.08
CA PRO A 175 -3.97 15.92 -14.55
C PRO A 175 -3.46 14.47 -14.57
N TYR A 176 -2.45 14.20 -15.39
CA TYR A 176 -1.83 12.88 -15.55
C TYR A 176 -0.45 12.76 -14.88
N ALA A 177 0.00 13.77 -14.12
CA ALA A 177 1.27 13.67 -13.42
C ALA A 177 1.15 12.84 -12.14
N VAL A 178 2.12 11.96 -11.93
CA VAL A 178 2.27 11.15 -10.72
C VAL A 178 3.46 11.68 -9.93
N LYS A 179 3.24 12.04 -8.67
CA LYS A 179 4.31 12.33 -7.71
C LYS A 179 4.42 11.18 -6.73
N PHE A 180 5.62 10.69 -6.52
CA PHE A 180 5.90 9.57 -5.63
C PHE A 180 7.25 9.74 -4.95
N GLU A 181 7.46 8.99 -3.89
CA GLU A 181 8.69 8.97 -3.12
C GLU A 181 9.35 7.60 -3.26
N VAL A 182 10.66 7.60 -3.42
CA VAL A 182 11.49 6.40 -3.45
C VAL A 182 12.39 6.42 -2.22
N GLN A 183 12.34 5.35 -1.45
CA GLN A 183 13.10 5.23 -0.22
C GLN A 183 13.74 3.84 -0.11
N LEU A 184 15.03 3.81 0.21
CA LEU A 184 15.72 2.57 0.57
C LEU A 184 15.83 2.45 2.09
N TYR A 185 15.36 1.33 2.63
CA TYR A 185 15.44 0.99 4.06
C TYR A 185 16.42 -0.15 4.29
N LYS A 186 17.08 -0.16 5.44
CA LYS A 186 17.83 -1.33 5.93
C LYS A 186 16.91 -2.17 6.80
N THR A 187 16.78 -3.45 6.47
CA THR A 187 16.00 -4.42 7.25
C THR A 187 16.86 -5.06 8.36
N ARG A 188 16.22 -5.75 9.30
CA ARG A 188 16.92 -6.46 10.39
C ARG A 188 17.79 -7.62 9.90
N GLU A 189 17.49 -8.16 8.71
CA GLU A 189 18.20 -9.30 8.12
C GLU A 189 19.41 -8.88 7.26
N GLU A 190 19.94 -7.66 7.46
CA GLU A 190 21.02 -7.09 6.63
C GLU A 190 20.67 -7.01 5.13
N LYS A 191 19.38 -7.09 4.78
CA LYS A 191 18.86 -6.82 3.43
C LYS A 191 18.41 -5.37 3.32
N TYR A 192 18.30 -4.88 2.09
CA TYR A 192 17.72 -3.59 1.79
C TYR A 192 16.33 -3.75 1.19
N LEU A 193 15.43 -2.83 1.53
CA LEU A 193 14.06 -2.76 1.03
C LEU A 193 13.88 -1.44 0.28
N LEU A 194 13.59 -1.53 -1.02
CA LEU A 194 13.20 -0.39 -1.83
C LEU A 194 11.68 -0.23 -1.78
N ASP A 195 11.22 0.93 -1.32
CA ASP A 195 9.82 1.30 -1.25
C ASP A 195 9.48 2.42 -2.24
N LEU A 196 8.27 2.35 -2.80
CA LEU A 196 7.70 3.35 -3.71
C LEU A 196 6.36 3.80 -3.14
N GLN A 197 6.30 5.05 -2.69
CA GLN A 197 5.10 5.62 -2.07
C GLN A 197 4.47 6.69 -2.97
N ARG A 198 3.23 6.47 -3.40
CA ARG A 198 2.46 7.51 -4.11
C ARG A 198 2.18 8.69 -3.17
N VAL A 199 2.52 9.90 -3.62
CA VAL A 199 2.25 11.16 -2.92
C VAL A 199 1.07 11.89 -3.54
N GLN A 200 1.01 11.95 -4.87
CA GLN A 200 -0.06 12.63 -5.62
C GLN A 200 -0.25 11.96 -7.00
N GLY A 201 -1.45 12.10 -7.56
CA GLY A 201 -1.79 11.64 -8.92
C GLY A 201 -2.62 10.36 -8.94
N PRO A 202 -3.08 9.93 -10.13
CA PRO A 202 -3.98 8.78 -10.28
C PRO A 202 -3.35 7.46 -9.83
N GLN A 203 -4.14 6.62 -9.15
CA GLN A 203 -3.66 5.35 -8.57
C GLN A 203 -3.23 4.34 -9.65
N PHE A 204 -4.04 4.18 -10.70
CA PHE A 204 -3.73 3.22 -11.77
C PHE A 204 -2.47 3.62 -12.55
N LEU A 205 -2.30 4.92 -12.87
CA LEU A 205 -1.07 5.40 -13.51
C LEU A 205 0.18 5.16 -12.64
N PHE A 206 0.03 5.27 -11.31
CA PHE A 206 1.12 4.94 -10.40
C PHE A 206 1.44 3.42 -10.43
N LEU A 207 0.43 2.55 -10.51
CA LEU A 207 0.65 1.11 -10.64
C LEU A 207 1.31 0.74 -11.97
N ASP A 208 0.91 1.37 -13.07
CA ASP A 208 1.54 1.20 -14.38
C ASP A 208 3.01 1.65 -14.36
N LEU A 209 3.28 2.78 -13.72
CA LEU A 209 4.64 3.28 -13.49
C LEU A 209 5.46 2.28 -12.66
N CYS A 210 4.91 1.75 -11.57
CA CYS A 210 5.57 0.73 -10.76
C CYS A 210 5.89 -0.52 -11.58
N ALA A 211 4.96 -1.01 -12.39
CA ALA A 211 5.19 -2.16 -13.26
C ALA A 211 6.31 -1.88 -14.28
N ALA A 212 6.30 -0.72 -14.93
CA ALA A 212 7.34 -0.31 -15.87
C ALA A 212 8.71 -0.13 -15.19
N PHE A 213 8.73 0.42 -13.98
CA PHE A 213 9.93 0.58 -13.17
C PHE A 213 10.53 -0.77 -12.77
N LEU A 214 9.69 -1.69 -12.31
CA LEU A 214 10.08 -3.07 -12.00
C LEU A 214 10.68 -3.79 -13.21
N ALA A 215 10.09 -3.61 -14.40
CA ALA A 215 10.60 -4.20 -15.63
C ALA A 215 11.97 -3.63 -16.06
N GLN A 216 12.30 -2.40 -15.66
CA GLN A 216 13.60 -1.78 -15.95
C GLN A 216 14.68 -2.09 -14.92
N LEU A 217 14.31 -2.51 -13.71
CA LEU A 217 15.27 -2.92 -12.69
C LEU A 217 15.95 -4.23 -13.12
N ARG A 218 17.20 -4.13 -13.57
CA ARG A 218 17.95 -5.27 -14.08
C ARG A 218 18.59 -6.12 -12.98
N VAL A 219 18.60 -5.66 -11.74
CA VAL A 219 19.21 -6.36 -10.61
C VAL A 219 18.48 -6.05 -9.29
N LEU A 220 17.92 -7.08 -8.67
CA LEU A 220 17.65 -7.17 -7.23
C LEU A 220 18.07 -8.54 -6.72
#